data_AF-A0A2R3QCW3-F1
#
_entry.id   AF-A0A2R3QCW3-F1
#
_cell.length_a   1.000
_cell.length_b   1.000
_cell.length_c   1.000
_cell.angle_alpha   90.00
_cell.angle_beta   90.00
_cell.angle_gamma   90.00
#
_symmetry.space_group_name_H-M   'P 1'
#
loop_
_entity.id
_entity.type
_entity.pdbx_description
1 polymer ?
#
loop_
_entity_poly.entity_id
_entity_poly.type
_entity_poly.pdbx_seq_one_letter_code
_entity_poly.pdbx_strand_id
1 'polypeptide(L)' 'MGGWVDGRIGAEQSAEHRLPHGQRRGAKEQVALRIDREVLAAFRAAGPGWQTRMNDGLKDWLRTHPAA' A
#
# COMPACT_ATOMS: atom_id res chain seq x y z
N MET A 1 -28.83 -15.28 22.25
CA MET A 1 -29.65 -14.06 22.27
C MET A 1 -29.11 -13.16 23.37
N GLY A 2 -28.40 -12.08 23.01
CA GLY A 2 -28.00 -10.93 23.87
C GLY A 2 -27.19 -11.25 25.13
N GLY A 3 -26.11 -10.58 25.48
CA GLY A 3 -25.44 -9.41 24.94
C GLY A 3 -24.26 -9.17 25.89
N TRP A 4 -23.06 -9.03 25.33
CA TRP A 4 -21.92 -8.54 26.09
C TRP A 4 -21.86 -7.04 25.84
N VAL A 5 -22.32 -6.28 26.83
CA VAL A 5 -22.02 -4.86 26.94
C VAL A 5 -20.94 -4.68 28.01
N ASP A 6 -20.11 -3.67 27.76
CA ASP A 6 -19.25 -2.95 28.71
C ASP A 6 -17.73 -3.17 28.63
N GLY A 7 -17.08 -2.14 28.07
CA GLY A 7 -16.06 -1.35 28.76
C GLY A 7 -14.97 -2.09 29.54
N ARG A 8 -13.74 -2.07 29.02
CA ARG A 8 -12.58 -1.53 29.76
C ARG A 8 -11.32 -1.48 28.91
N ILE A 9 -10.58 -0.40 29.17
CA ILE A 9 -9.27 -0.02 28.68
C ILE A 9 -8.19 -1.01 29.15
N GLY A 10 -7.23 -1.28 28.27
CA GLY A 10 -5.81 -1.47 28.62
C GLY A 10 -5.34 -2.89 28.90
N ALA A 11 -4.39 -3.37 28.09
CA ALA A 11 -3.18 -4.06 28.54
C ALA A 11 -2.36 -4.59 27.36
N GLU A 12 -1.06 -4.27 27.39
CA GLU A 12 0.07 -5.14 27.06
C GLU A 12 0.22 -5.63 25.60
N GLN A 13 1.13 -5.04 24.82
CA GLN A 13 2.57 -5.36 24.84
C GLN A 13 2.83 -6.86 25.01
N SER A 14 2.80 -7.61 23.91
CA SER A 14 3.45 -8.93 23.82
C SER A 14 3.59 -9.37 22.38
N ALA A 15 4.77 -9.94 22.08
CA ALA A 15 5.19 -10.64 20.88
C ALA A 15 5.63 -9.74 19.69
N GLU A 16 6.91 -9.45 19.44
CA GLU A 16 8.12 -10.27 19.56
C GLU A 16 7.85 -11.77 19.33
N HIS A 17 7.06 -12.07 18.29
CA HIS A 17 7.02 -13.40 17.70
C HIS A 17 7.67 -13.33 16.32
N ARG A 18 8.99 -13.56 16.33
CA ARG A 18 9.86 -13.95 15.23
C ARG A 18 9.08 -14.58 14.06
N LEU A 19 8.76 -13.78 13.05
CA LEU A 19 8.38 -14.31 11.75
C LEU A 19 9.68 -14.63 10.97
N PRO A 20 9.76 -15.79 10.31
CA PRO A 20 10.92 -16.13 9.49
C PRO A 20 11.13 -15.07 8.40
N HIS A 21 12.39 -14.67 8.18
CA HIS A 21 12.81 -13.70 7.15
C HIS A 21 12.73 -14.26 5.72
N GLY A 22 11.80 -15.18 5.46
CA GLY A 22 11.52 -15.73 4.14
C GLY A 22 10.29 -15.07 3.56
N GLN A 23 10.41 -14.53 2.35
CA GLN A 23 9.31 -14.09 1.47
C GLN A 23 8.81 -12.64 1.58
N ARG A 24 9.67 -11.62 1.38
CA ARG A 24 9.19 -10.36 0.77
C ARG A 24 8.99 -10.54 -0.75
N ARG A 25 8.20 -11.53 -1.17
CA ARG A 25 7.66 -11.57 -2.53
C ARG A 25 6.56 -10.51 -2.62
N GLY A 26 6.96 -9.29 -2.98
CA GLY A 26 6.11 -8.29 -3.61
C GLY A 26 4.83 -7.90 -2.87
N ALA A 27 4.93 -6.93 -1.95
CA ALA A 27 3.77 -6.16 -1.47
C ALA A 27 3.30 -5.16 -2.56
N LYS A 28 3.13 -5.62 -3.80
CA LYS A 28 2.51 -4.86 -4.88
C LYS A 28 1.11 -5.42 -5.05
N GLU A 29 0.11 -4.64 -4.67
CA GLU A 29 -1.28 -5.00 -4.85
C GLU A 29 -1.73 -4.64 -6.26
N GLN A 30 -2.34 -5.60 -6.96
CA GLN A 30 -2.97 -5.32 -8.25
C GLN A 30 -4.37 -4.77 -8.00
N VAL A 31 -4.59 -3.52 -8.38
CA VAL A 31 -5.89 -2.85 -8.27
C VAL A 31 -6.41 -2.44 -9.63
N ALA A 32 -7.73 -2.51 -9.82
CA ALA A 32 -8.39 -1.99 -11.02
C ALA A 32 -8.61 -0.48 -10.88
N LEU A 33 -7.61 0.31 -11.26
CA LEU A 33 -7.67 1.77 -11.24
C LEU A 33 -7.95 2.33 -12.65
N ARG A 34 -8.84 3.31 -12.74
CA ARG A 34 -9.05 4.10 -13.96
C ARG A 34 -8.02 5.24 -13.99
N ILE A 35 -7.21 5.25 -15.04
CA ILE A 35 -6.21 6.29 -15.30
C ILE A 35 -6.53 6.94 -16.64
N ASP A 36 -6.35 8.26 -16.73
CA ASP A 36 -6.53 8.99 -17.98
C ASP A 36 -5.61 8.45 -19.08
N ARG A 37 -6.17 8.41 -20.30
CA ARG A 37 -5.49 7.79 -21.44
C ARG A 37 -4.18 8.50 -21.79
N GLU A 38 -4.13 9.83 -21.66
CA GLU A 38 -2.93 10.61 -21.94
C GLU A 38 -1.79 10.32 -20.95
N VAL A 39 -2.11 10.21 -19.67
CA VAL A 39 -1.16 9.87 -18.60
C VAL A 39 -0.62 8.47 -18.84
N LEU A 40 -1.51 7.50 -19.09
CA LEU A 40 -1.12 6.13 -19.37
C LEU A 40 -0.25 6.01 -20.63
N ALA A 41 -0.56 6.78 -21.68
CA ALA A 41 0.23 6.83 -22.90
C ALA A 41 1.63 7.40 -22.67
N ALA A 42 1.75 8.49 -21.90
CA ALA A 42 3.04 9.10 -21.56
C ALA A 42 3.95 8.10 -20.82
N PHE A 43 3.43 7.39 -19.83
CA PHE A 43 4.22 6.38 -19.12
C PHE A 43 4.60 5.21 -20.03
N ARG A 44 3.67 4.67 -20.84
CA ARG A 44 3.96 3.57 -21.78
C ARG A 44 5.02 3.95 -22.81
N ALA A 45 5.01 5.20 -23.28
CA ALA A 45 6.00 5.72 -24.23
C ALA A 45 7.44 5.73 -23.66
N ALA A 46 7.59 5.79 -22.33
CA ALA A 46 8.91 5.69 -21.69
C ALA A 46 9.53 4.27 -21.77
N GLY A 47 8.84 3.30 -22.36
CA GLY A 47 9.37 1.96 -22.66
C GLY A 47 9.21 0.95 -21.51
N PRO A 48 9.99 -0.15 -21.51
CA PRO A 48 9.92 -1.18 -20.48
C PRO A 48 10.04 -0.61 -19.06
N GLY A 49 9.32 -1.21 -18.12
CA GLY A 49 9.31 -0.75 -16.72
C GLY A 49 8.42 0.48 -16.44
N TRP A 50 7.58 0.91 -17.39
CA TRP A 50 6.71 2.08 -17.22
C TRP A 50 5.78 2.03 -16.01
N GLN A 51 5.29 0.83 -15.64
CA GLN A 51 4.47 0.65 -14.43
C GLN A 51 5.28 0.92 -13.16
N THR A 52 6.57 0.55 -13.14
CA THR A 52 7.46 0.83 -12.00
C THR A 52 7.71 2.34 -11.90
N ARG A 53 7.98 3.01 -13.03
CA ARG A 53 8.12 4.48 -13.05
C ARG A 53 6.85 5.20 -12.61
N MET A 54 5.69 4.75 -13.06
CA MET A 54 4.40 5.28 -12.62
C MET A 54 4.24 5.12 -11.10
N ASN A 55 4.50 3.93 -10.57
CA ASN A 55 4.44 3.66 -9.14
C ASN A 55 5.43 4.51 -8.34
N ASP A 56 6.64 4.75 -8.85
CA ASP A 56 7.62 5.60 -8.17
C ASP A 56 7.22 7.09 -8.21
N GLY A 57 6.56 7.55 -9.28
CA GLY A 57 5.92 8.87 -9.32
C GLY A 57 4.81 9.02 -8.26
N LEU A 58 3.99 7.98 -8.05
CA LEU A 58 2.98 7.99 -6.99
C LEU A 58 3.60 8.05 -5.59
N LYS A 59 4.72 7.34 -5.36
CA LYS A 59 5.45 7.43 -4.08
C LYS A 59 6.03 8.83 -3.86
N ASP A 60 6.61 9.43 -4.89
CA ASP A 60 7.17 10.78 -4.80
C ASP A 60 6.09 11.82 -4.47
N TRP A 61 4.93 11.70 -5.11
CA TRP A 61 3.77 12.54 -4.79
C TRP A 61 3.35 12.42 -3.32
N LEU A 62 3.31 11.19 -2.76
CA LEU A 62 2.97 10.97 -1.34
C LEU A 62 3.99 11.57 -0.36
N ARG A 63 5.28 11.70 -0.74
CA ARG A 63 6.30 12.34 0.11
C ARG A 63 6.03 13.83 0.29
N THR A 64 5.42 14.45 -0.70
CA THR A 64 5.12 15.89 -0.72
C THR A 64 3.68 16.20 -0.33
N HIS A 65 2.80 15.19 -0.36
CA HIS A 65 1.38 15.27 -0.03
C HIS A 65 1.02 14.19 1.01
N PRO A 66 1.39 14.38 2.29
CA PRO A 66 0.96 13.46 3.34
C PRO A 66 -0.56 13.46 3.39
N ALA A 67 -1.16 12.26 3.37
CA ALA A 67 -2.57 12.10 3.64
C ALA A 67 -2.85 12.64 5.05
N ALA A 68 -3.84 13.53 5.16
CA ALA A 68 -4.26 14.15 6.42
C ALA A 68 -4.77 13.12 7.43
#